data_AF-A0A658NLX4-F1
#
_entry.id   AF-A0A658NLX4-F1
#
_cell.length_a   1.000
_cell.length_b   1.000
_cell.length_c   1.000
_cell.angle_alpha   90.00
_cell.angle_beta   90.00
_cell.angle_gamma   90.00
#
_symmetry.space_group_name_H-M   'P 1'
#
loop_
_entity.id
_entity.type
_entity.pdbx_description
1 polymer ?
#
loop_
_entity_poly.entity_id
_entity_poly.type
_entity_poly.pdbx_seq_one_letter_code
_entity_poly.pdbx_strand_id
1 'polypeptide(L)' 'NPGGRFGITREGLDLLCDLLVDAGSAEALDLKGIAADRLPVLAGGISIMSAVFEELGIETMSYADGALRLGVLYDLLGR' A
#
# COMPACT_ATOMS: atom_id res chain seq x y z
N ASN A 1 -10.70 1.72 -3.35
CA ASN A 1 -10.75 2.89 -4.25
C ASN A 1 -12.17 3.35 -4.47
N PRO A 2 -12.41 4.67 -4.44
CA PRO A 2 -13.63 5.25 -4.99
C PRO A 2 -13.91 4.72 -6.41
N GLY A 3 -15.17 4.37 -6.70
CA GLY A 3 -15.58 3.89 -8.02
C GLY A 3 -15.11 2.48 -8.42
N GLY A 4 -14.57 1.67 -7.50
CA GLY A 4 -14.23 0.27 -7.76
C GLY A 4 -13.02 0.01 -8.68
N ARG A 5 -12.19 1.04 -8.89
CA ARG A 5 -10.96 0.93 -9.71
C ARG A 5 -9.98 -0.08 -9.12
N PHE A 6 -9.27 -0.82 -9.98
CA PHE A 6 -8.21 -1.75 -9.60
C PHE A 6 -6.88 -1.02 -9.32
N GLY A 7 -6.01 -1.62 -8.50
CA GLY A 7 -4.71 -1.06 -8.12
C GLY A 7 -4.77 -0.11 -6.92
N ILE A 8 -3.66 0.57 -6.66
CA ILE A 8 -3.53 1.66 -5.67
C ILE A 8 -3.72 2.98 -6.43
N THR A 9 -4.54 3.88 -5.90
CA THR A 9 -4.79 5.20 -6.48
C THR A 9 -4.51 6.28 -5.44
N ARG A 10 -4.16 7.49 -5.87
CA ARG A 10 -3.98 8.65 -4.99
C ARG A 10 -5.21 8.88 -4.11
N GLU A 11 -6.39 9.01 -4.74
CA GLU A 11 -7.66 9.15 -4.02
C GLU A 11 -7.93 8.00 -3.04
N GLY A 12 -7.48 6.78 -3.37
CA GLY A 12 -7.61 5.63 -2.48
C GLY A 12 -6.71 5.72 -1.26
N LEU A 13 -5.49 6.24 -1.42
CA LEU A 13 -4.56 6.48 -0.30
C LEU A 13 -5.05 7.61 0.59
N ASP A 14 -5.56 8.70 0.01
CA ASP A 14 -6.10 9.83 0.76
C ASP A 14 -7.29 9.39 1.63
N LEU A 15 -8.24 8.65 1.04
CA LEU A 15 -9.36 8.09 1.80
C LEU A 15 -8.90 7.17 2.95
N LEU A 16 -7.89 6.33 2.71
CA LEU A 16 -7.33 5.45 3.75
C LEU A 16 -6.67 6.25 4.88
N CYS A 17 -6.02 7.35 4.54
CA CYS A 17 -5.41 8.27 5.50
C CYS A 17 -6.50 8.92 6.37
N ASP A 18 -7.54 9.50 5.76
CA ASP A 18 -8.66 10.12 6.47
C ASP A 18 -9.32 9.13 7.44
N LEU A 19 -9.59 7.90 6.96
CA LEU A 19 -10.17 6.84 7.78
C LEU A 19 -9.28 6.47 8.99
N LEU A 20 -7.96 6.41 8.81
CA LEU A 20 -7.02 6.13 9.90
C LEU A 20 -6.97 7.26 10.93
N VAL A 21 -7.00 8.51 10.47
CA VAL A 21 -7.00 9.69 11.33
C VAL A 21 -8.29 9.75 12.15
N ASP A 22 -9.45 9.52 11.51
CA ASP A 22 -10.75 9.52 12.17
C ASP A 22 -10.88 8.38 13.20
N ALA A 23 -10.29 7.21 12.92
CA ALA A 23 -10.29 6.08 13.85
C ALA A 23 -9.30 6.26 15.02
N GLY A 24 -8.31 7.14 14.89
CA GLY A 24 -7.29 7.43 15.91
C GLY A 24 -6.24 6.33 16.12
N SER A 25 -6.43 5.13 15.54
CA SER A 25 -5.46 4.03 15.55
C SER A 25 -5.74 3.06 14.40
N ALA A 26 -4.72 2.34 13.94
CA ALA A 26 -4.88 1.34 12.88
C ALA A 26 -5.69 0.13 13.37
N GLU A 27 -5.61 -0.19 14.65
CA GLU A 27 -6.34 -1.27 15.31
C GLU A 27 -7.84 -1.00 15.42
N ALA A 28 -8.23 0.28 15.51
CA ALA A 28 -9.63 0.69 15.49
C ALA A 28 -10.24 0.64 14.08
N LEU A 29 -9.40 0.57 13.04
CA LEU A 29 -9.83 0.41 11.67
C LEU A 29 -10.10 -1.08 11.41
N ASP A 30 -11.39 -1.47 11.35
CA ASP A 30 -11.83 -2.84 11.04
C ASP A 30 -11.57 -3.21 9.56
N LEU A 31 -10.28 -3.23 9.18
CA LEU A 31 -9.80 -3.51 7.84
C LEU A 31 -9.78 -5.02 7.58
N LYS A 32 -10.78 -5.49 6.86
CA LYS A 32 -10.86 -6.88 6.41
C LYS A 32 -9.70 -7.22 5.48
N GLY A 33 -9.01 -8.33 5.76
CA GLY A 33 -7.94 -8.87 4.90
C GLY A 33 -6.54 -8.39 5.23
N ILE A 34 -6.35 -7.58 6.29
CA ILE A 34 -5.02 -7.24 6.82
C ILE A 34 -4.70 -8.17 7.99
N ALA A 35 -3.51 -8.77 7.97
CA ALA A 35 -3.01 -9.55 9.10
C ALA A 35 -2.63 -8.63 10.27
N ALA A 36 -2.91 -9.05 11.50
CA ALA A 36 -2.75 -8.21 12.69
C ALA A 36 -1.31 -7.71 12.91
N ASP A 37 -0.31 -8.49 12.48
CA ASP A 37 1.10 -8.13 12.52
C ASP A 37 1.48 -6.96 11.60
N ARG A 38 0.63 -6.62 10.62
CA ARG A 38 0.83 -5.50 9.70
C ARG A 38 0.22 -4.18 10.17
N LEU A 39 -0.69 -4.21 11.14
CA LEU A 39 -1.37 -3.01 11.64
C LEU A 39 -0.38 -1.96 12.19
N PRO A 40 0.64 -2.32 13.00
CA PRO A 40 1.55 -1.32 13.58
C PRO A 40 2.37 -0.54 12.54
N VAL A 41 2.56 -1.10 11.34
CA VAL A 41 3.34 -0.47 10.26
C VAL A 41 2.46 0.16 9.18
N LEU A 42 1.14 0.01 9.27
CA LEU A 42 0.20 0.43 8.22
C LEU A 42 0.25 1.93 7.97
N ALA A 43 0.17 2.73 9.03
CA ALA A 43 0.19 4.20 8.93
C ALA A 43 1.47 4.70 8.25
N GLY A 44 2.64 4.18 8.66
CA GLY A 44 3.91 4.51 8.05
C GLY A 44 3.99 4.10 6.57
N GLY A 45 3.45 2.93 6.23
CA GLY A 45 3.35 2.48 4.84
C GLY A 45 2.49 3.41 3.98
N ILE A 46 1.34 3.85 4.48
CA ILE A 46 0.46 4.78 3.77
C ILE A 46 1.15 6.14 3.61
N SER A 47 1.79 6.68 4.65
CA SER A 47 2.50 7.97 4.55
C SER A 47 3.60 7.95 3.48
N ILE A 48 4.42 6.89 3.44
CA ILE A 48 5.48 6.76 2.44
C ILE A 48 4.88 6.64 1.04
N MET A 49 3.83 5.82 0.88
CA MET A 49 3.19 5.65 -0.43
C MET A 49 2.51 6.93 -0.93
N SER A 50 1.85 7.69 -0.06
CA SER A 50 1.27 8.98 -0.42
C SER A 50 2.33 9.96 -0.91
N ALA A 51 3.47 10.06 -0.21
CA ALA A 51 4.59 10.90 -0.63
C ALA A 51 5.16 10.45 -1.98
N VAL A 52 5.33 9.14 -2.21
CA VAL A 52 5.79 8.60 -3.49
C VAL A 52 4.82 8.95 -4.63
N PHE A 53 3.51 8.86 -4.38
CA PHE A 53 2.51 9.24 -5.38
C PHE A 53 2.56 10.73 -5.69
N GLU A 54 2.68 11.57 -4.66
CA GLU A 54 2.79 13.03 -4.79
C GLU A 54 4.04 13.46 -5.54
N GLU A 55 5.21 13.07 -5.07
CA GLU A 55 6.51 13.48 -5.62
C GLU A 55 6.72 13.02 -7.06
N LEU A 56 6.23 11.82 -7.41
CA LEU A 56 6.40 11.25 -8.75
C LEU A 56 5.22 11.50 -9.68
N GLY A 57 4.16 12.18 -9.22
CA GLY A 57 2.95 12.41 -10.02
C GLY A 57 2.26 11.11 -10.45
N ILE A 58 2.26 10.09 -9.59
CA ILE A 58 1.63 8.79 -9.91
C ILE A 58 0.12 8.90 -9.67
N GLU A 59 -0.66 8.46 -10.66
CA GLU A 59 -2.12 8.38 -10.56
C GLU A 59 -2.58 6.99 -10.09
N THR A 60 -1.95 5.94 -10.64
CA THR A 60 -2.31 4.55 -10.35
C THR A 60 -1.07 3.66 -10.31
N MET A 61 -1.08 2.66 -9.43
CA MET A 61 -0.02 1.65 -9.31
C MET A 61 -0.64 0.26 -9.17
N SER A 62 -0.15 -0.72 -9.91
CA SER A 62 -0.53 -2.13 -9.74
C SER A 62 0.47 -2.84 -8.84
N TYR A 63 0.02 -3.83 -8.08
CA TYR A 63 0.93 -4.70 -7.34
C TYR A 63 1.65 -5.63 -8.33
N ALA A 64 2.88 -6.03 -7.99
CA ALA A 64 3.61 -7.06 -8.73
C ALA A 64 3.58 -8.37 -7.94
N ASP A 65 3.43 -9.50 -8.63
CA ASP A 65 3.49 -10.84 -8.02
C ASP A 65 4.90 -11.19 -7.52
N GLY A 66 5.92 -10.52 -8.08
CA GLY A 66 7.32 -10.71 -7.77
C GLY A 66 7.91 -9.55 -6.96
N ALA A 67 8.84 -9.90 -6.07
CA ALA A 67 9.68 -8.95 -5.35
C ALA A 67 11.13 -9.50 -5.28
N LEU A 68 11.85 -9.18 -4.22
CA LEU A 68 13.28 -9.48 -4.07
C LEU A 68 13.63 -10.97 -4.25
N ARG A 69 12.87 -11.89 -3.65
CA ARG A 69 13.19 -13.33 -3.72
C ARG A 69 13.13 -13.87 -5.15
N LEU A 70 12.16 -13.40 -5.93
CA LEU A 70 12.03 -13.80 -7.32
C LEU A 70 13.18 -13.23 -8.17
N GLY A 71 13.56 -11.97 -7.92
CA GLY A 71 14.73 -11.36 -8.55
C GLY A 71 16.01 -12.15 -8.29
N VAL A 72 16.25 -12.57 -7.03
CA VAL A 72 17.42 -13.40 -6.67
C VAL A 72 17.36 -14.77 -7.36
N LEU A 73 16.18 -15.40 -7.45
CA LEU A 73 16.02 -16.68 -8.13
C LEU A 73 16.36 -16.57 -9.63
N TYR A 74 15.87 -15.52 -10.30
CA TYR A 74 16.19 -15.27 -11.71
C TYR A 74 17.68 -14.96 -11.91
N ASP A 75 18.27 -14.18 -11.00
CA ASP A 75 19.71 -13.89 -11.03
C ASP A 75 20.56 -15.15 -10.84
N LEU A 76 20.10 -16.15 -10.08
CA LEU A 76 20.78 -17.44 -9.93
C LEU A 76 20.61 -18.36 -11.16
N LEU A 77 19.50 -18.26 -11.89
CA LEU A 77 19.23 -19.07 -13.08
C LEU A 77 19.91 -18.53 -14.35
N GLY A 78 20.14 -17.21 -14.41
CA GLY A 78 20.77 -16.52 -15.53
C GLY A 78 22.31 -16.59 -15.59
N ARG A 79 22.93 -17.37 -14.70
CA ARG A 79 24.36 -17.69 -14.65
C ARG A 79 24.55 -19.17 -14.92
#